data_AF-A0A381QVQ1-F1
#
_entry.id   AF-A0A381QVQ1-F1
#
_cell.length_a   1.000
_cell.length_b   1.000
_cell.length_c   1.000
_cell.angle_alpha   90.00
_cell.angle_beta   90.00
_cell.angle_gamma   90.00
#
_symmetry.space_group_name_H-M   'P 1'
#
loop_
_entity.id
_entity.type
_entity.pdbx_description
1 polymer ?
#
loop_
_entity_poly.entity_id
_entity_poly.type
_entity_poly.pdbx_seq_one_letter_code
_entity_poly.pdbx_strand_id
1 'polypeptide(L)' 'MLKFFLFSSTLLFLLTLFGCASEAQYVFYKKGVSEQLKERAVRHCHGDFKVLEEEDFGPYTRARLECRE' A
#
# COMPACT_ATOMS: atom_id res chain seq x y z
N MET A 1 17.19 26.70 29.78
CA MET A 1 17.47 26.72 28.31
C MET A 1 17.81 25.33 27.77
N LEU A 2 18.82 24.62 28.29
CA LEU A 2 19.27 23.31 27.77
C LEU A 2 18.17 22.20 27.77
N LYS A 3 17.30 22.20 28.77
CA LYS A 3 16.24 21.19 28.96
C LYS A 3 15.13 21.24 27.90
N PHE A 4 14.82 22.43 27.37
CA PHE A 4 13.84 22.60 26.29
C PHE A 4 14.41 22.16 24.93
N PHE A 5 15.71 22.39 24.72
CA PHE A 5 16.41 21.97 23.50
C PHE A 5 16.49 20.45 23.37
N LEU A 6 16.71 19.74 24.49
CA LEU A 6 16.70 18.27 24.54
C LEU A 6 15.31 17.69 24.24
N PHE A 7 14.25 18.31 24.76
CA PHE A 7 12.87 17.90 24.51
C PHE A 7 12.42 18.08 23.05
N SER A 8 12.88 19.15 22.40
CA SER A 8 12.59 19.41 20.99
C SER A 8 13.30 18.41 20.07
N SER A 9 14.54 18.05 20.40
CA SER A 9 15.34 17.08 19.63
C SER A 9 14.75 15.66 19.69
N THR A 10 14.30 15.22 20.87
CA THR A 10 13.66 13.91 21.02
C THR A 10 12.31 13.83 20.29
N LEU A 11 11.54 14.92 20.25
CA LEU A 11 10.26 14.97 19.53
C LEU A 11 10.45 14.88 18.01
N LEU A 12 11.45 15.57 17.47
CA LEU A 12 11.81 15.52 16.04
C LEU A 12 12.27 14.11 15.63
N PHE A 13 13.00 13.42 16.51
CA PHE A 13 13.45 12.05 16.29
C PHE A 13 12.30 11.03 16.36
N LEU A 14 11.25 11.31 17.15
CA LEU A 14 10.05 10.47 17.21
C LEU A 14 9.21 10.56 15.93
N LEU A 15 9.15 11.74 15.30
CA LEU A 15 8.40 11.95 14.06
C LEU A 15 9.00 11.22 12.86
N THR A 16 10.31 10.94 12.85
CA THR A 16 10.96 10.17 11.77
C THR A 16 10.78 8.66 11.91
N LEU A 17 10.41 8.16 13.10
CA LEU A 17 10.16 6.74 13.33
C LEU A 17 8.77 6.29 12.87
N PHE A 18 7.81 7.21 12.78
CA PHE A 18 6.54 6.96 12.10
C PHE A 18 6.71 7.16 10.59
N GLY A 19 7.57 6.34 9.99
CA GLY A 19 7.65 6.22 8.54
C GLY A 19 6.28 5.89 7.99
N CYS A 20 5.85 6.64 6.98
CA CYS A 20 4.58 6.45 6.28
C CYS A 20 4.58 5.07 5.62
N ALA A 21 4.11 4.05 6.32
CA ALA A 21 3.89 2.74 5.74
C ALA A 21 2.68 2.88 4.81
N SER A 22 2.91 2.80 3.49
CA SER A 22 1.81 2.81 2.53
C SER A 22 0.87 1.66 2.85
N GLU A 23 -0.39 1.96 3.11
CA GLU A 23 -1.40 0.96 3.37
C GLU A 23 -1.43 -0.05 2.21
N ALA A 24 -1.49 -1.35 2.53
CA ALA A 24 -1.46 -2.38 1.50
C ALA A 24 -2.70 -2.27 0.62
N GLN A 25 -2.50 -2.18 -0.70
CA GLN A 25 -3.56 -2.01 -1.68
C GLN A 25 -4.03 -3.38 -2.17
N TYR A 26 -5.34 -3.59 -2.26
CA TYR A 26 -5.90 -4.88 -2.68
C TYR A 26 -7.03 -4.69 -3.68
N VAL A 27 -7.09 -5.60 -4.65
CA VAL A 27 -8.25 -5.73 -5.56
C VAL A 27 -8.71 -7.19 -5.62
N PHE A 28 -10.01 -7.38 -5.74
CA PHE A 28 -10.60 -8.69 -5.98
C PHE A 28 -11.01 -8.80 -7.44
N TYR A 29 -10.88 -9.99 -8.02
CA TYR A 29 -11.37 -10.28 -9.37
C TYR A 29 -11.81 -11.74 -9.47
N LYS A 30 -12.60 -12.09 -10.50
CA LYS A 30 -13.08 -13.47 -10.67
C LYS A 30 -11.95 -14.38 -11.13
N LYS A 31 -11.82 -15.56 -10.51
CA LYS A 31 -10.78 -16.52 -10.85
C LYS A 31 -10.83 -16.90 -12.34
N GLY A 32 -9.68 -16.89 -12.99
CA GLY A 32 -9.55 -17.18 -14.43
C GLY A 32 -9.94 -16.03 -15.37
N VAL A 33 -10.22 -14.83 -14.85
CA VAL A 33 -10.55 -13.64 -15.65
C VAL A 33 -9.50 -12.55 -15.44
N SER A 34 -8.28 -12.76 -15.95
CA SER A 34 -7.13 -11.86 -15.75
C SER A 34 -7.36 -10.43 -16.25
N GLU A 35 -8.21 -10.23 -17.26
CA GLU A 35 -8.54 -8.89 -17.75
C GLU A 35 -9.19 -8.01 -16.67
N GLN A 36 -9.97 -8.63 -15.75
CA GLN A 36 -10.56 -7.89 -14.62
C GLN A 36 -9.51 -7.40 -13.64
N LEU A 37 -8.41 -8.15 -13.45
CA LEU A 37 -7.31 -7.71 -12.60
C LEU A 37 -6.74 -6.40 -13.13
N LYS A 38 -6.41 -6.35 -14.43
CA LYS A 38 -5.80 -5.16 -15.04
C LYS A 38 -6.74 -3.95 -14.97
N GLU A 39 -8.00 -4.11 -15.36
CA GLU A 39 -8.98 -3.02 -15.32
C GLU A 39 -9.15 -2.45 -13.89
N ARG A 40 -9.30 -3.33 -12.90
CA ARG A 40 -9.51 -2.93 -11.52
C ARG A 40 -8.25 -2.32 -10.89
N ALA A 41 -7.08 -2.87 -11.19
CA ALA A 41 -5.81 -2.37 -10.67
C ALA A 41 -5.49 -0.98 -11.21
N VAL A 42 -5.68 -0.72 -12.51
CA VAL A 42 -5.51 0.63 -13.08
C VAL A 42 -6.52 1.62 -12.48
N ARG A 43 -7.78 1.22 -12.33
CA ARG A 43 -8.80 2.07 -11.70
C ARG A 43 -8.46 2.39 -10.24
N HIS A 44 -7.91 1.43 -9.52
CA HIS A 44 -7.55 1.55 -8.11
C HIS A 44 -6.29 2.40 -7.90
N CYS A 45 -5.25 2.16 -8.70
CA CYS A 45 -3.97 2.86 -8.59
C CYS A 45 -3.92 4.19 -9.34
N HIS A 46 -4.93 4.49 -10.17
CA HIS A 46 -4.95 5.68 -11.04
C HIS A 46 -3.70 5.81 -11.93
N GLY A 47 -3.07 4.68 -12.27
CA GLY A 47 -1.77 4.66 -12.93
C GLY A 47 -1.21 3.25 -13.03
N ASP A 48 0.13 3.16 -13.05
CA ASP A 48 0.83 1.89 -13.11
C ASP A 48 0.77 1.13 -11.79
N PHE A 49 0.88 -0.19 -11.87
CA PHE A 49 0.81 -1.06 -10.71
C PHE A 49 1.71 -2.28 -10.86
N LYS A 50 2.08 -2.87 -9.74
CA LYS A 50 2.75 -4.16 -9.65
C LYS A 50 1.92 -5.09 -8.78
N VAL A 51 1.70 -6.32 -9.25
CA VAL A 51 1.13 -7.39 -8.44
C VAL A 51 2.23 -7.97 -7.54
N LEU A 52 1.98 -7.97 -6.23
CA LEU A 52 2.91 -8.50 -5.24
C LEU A 52 2.57 -9.94 -4.87
N GLU A 53 1.28 -10.23 -4.69
CA GLU A 53 0.80 -11.52 -4.21
C GLU A 53 -0.63 -11.75 -4.69
N GLU A 54 -0.99 -13.02 -4.92
CA GLU A 54 -2.35 -13.42 -5.28
C GLU A 54 -2.80 -14.59 -4.42
N GLU A 55 -4.00 -14.48 -3.87
CA GLU A 55 -4.59 -15.49 -3.00
C GLU A 55 -6.02 -15.79 -3.45
N ASP A 56 -6.33 -17.09 -3.61
CA ASP A 56 -7.64 -17.54 -4.04
C ASP A 56 -8.63 -17.58 -2.87
N PHE A 57 -9.79 -16.98 -3.08
CA PHE A 57 -10.94 -16.96 -2.17
C PHE A 57 -12.19 -17.45 -2.89
N GLY A 58 -12.36 -18.77 -2.93
CA GLY A 58 -13.49 -19.42 -3.60
C GLY A 58 -13.54 -19.09 -5.09
N PRO A 59 -14.61 -18.44 -5.61
CA PRO A 59 -14.71 -18.06 -7.02
C PRO A 59 -13.93 -16.79 -7.38
N TYR A 60 -13.27 -16.14 -6.42
CA TYR A 60 -12.51 -14.91 -6.59
C TYR A 60 -11.04 -15.10 -6.24
N THR A 61 -10.21 -14.19 -6.72
CA THR A 61 -8.79 -14.06 -6.37
C THR A 61 -8.57 -12.65 -5.85
N ARG A 62 -7.84 -12.52 -4.74
CA ARG A 62 -7.40 -11.26 -4.15
C ARG A 62 -5.97 -11.01 -4.57
N ALA A 63 -5.72 -9.92 -5.29
CA ALA A 63 -4.37 -9.46 -5.61
C ALA A 63 -3.95 -8.34 -4.67
N ARG A 64 -2.78 -8.48 -4.05
CA ARG A 64 -2.08 -7.40 -3.35
C ARG A 64 -1.28 -6.61 -4.37
N LEU A 65 -1.48 -5.29 -4.37
CA LEU A 65 -0.88 -4.38 -5.33
C LEU A 65 0.10 -3.42 -4.65
N GLU A 66 1.10 -3.02 -5.43
CA GLU A 66 1.90 -1.82 -5.21
C GLU A 66 1.52 -0.85 -6.34
N CYS A 67 0.87 0.27 -5.99
CA CYS A 67 0.60 1.35 -6.94
C CYS A 67 1.88 2.16 -7.14
N ARG A 68 2.17 2.51 -8.40
CA ARG A 68 3.35 3.28 -8.79
C ARG A 68 2.89 4.65 -9.29
N GLU A 69 3.61 5.69 -8.90
CA GLU A 69 3.43 7.05 -9.41
C GLU A 69 3.86 7.16 -10.87
#